data_AF-A0A7W0H061-F1
#
_entry.id   AF-A0A7W0H061-F1
#
_cell.length_a   1.000
_cell.length_b   1.000
_cell.length_c   1.000
_cell.angle_alpha   90.00
_cell.angle_beta   90.00
_cell.angle_gamma   90.00
#
_symmetry.space_group_name_H-M   'P 1'
#
loop_
_entity.id
_entity.type
_entity.pdbx_description
1 polymer ?
#
loop_
_entity_poly.entity_id
_entity_poly.type
_entity_poly.pdbx_seq_one_letter_code
_entity_poly.pdbx_strand_id
1 'polypeptide(L)'
;MAENHVPERDREQRRIARETTRDGSRRSTVFTGVFRGATPLGIGITAAALVAAVLLVATEFSTVASVDVASGSCEVIQDTEPELADRCELSGFERNGGALLLVALFVGAMAWGAGIGGSRPAAVALVGIGVAVLAWSLFVDLPVTDETGALGSSFEGARGQAGIGLTFEIVAGVLAIASGGLRLLARE
;
A
#
# COMPACT_ATOMS: atom_id res chain seq x y z
N MET A 1 -17.09 73.76 -3.29
CA MET A 1 -16.76 72.40 -3.74
C MET A 1 -15.43 72.03 -3.11
N ALA A 2 -15.42 71.15 -2.09
CA ALA A 2 -14.21 70.73 -1.41
C ALA A 2 -13.75 69.40 -2.00
N GLU A 3 -12.55 69.39 -2.59
CA GLU A 3 -11.98 68.26 -3.30
C GLU A 3 -11.27 67.33 -2.30
N ASN A 4 -11.80 66.12 -2.13
CA ASN A 4 -11.23 65.10 -1.23
C ASN A 4 -9.94 64.53 -1.84
N HIS A 5 -8.80 65.11 -1.48
CA HIS A 5 -7.49 64.54 -1.76
C HIS A 5 -7.20 63.41 -0.75
N VAL A 6 -7.50 62.17 -1.17
CA VAL A 6 -7.10 60.97 -0.41
C VAL A 6 -5.59 60.80 -0.56
N PRO A 7 -4.80 60.79 0.53
CA PRO A 7 -3.35 60.67 0.46
C PRO A 7 -2.96 59.32 -0.14
N GLU A 8 -2.02 59.36 -1.08
CA GLU A 8 -1.59 58.24 -1.92
C GLU A 8 -1.12 57.01 -1.10
N ARG A 9 -0.60 57.23 0.12
CA ARG A 9 -0.20 56.17 1.06
C ARG A 9 -1.33 55.22 1.44
N ASP A 10 -2.56 55.71 1.59
CA ASP A 10 -3.70 54.86 1.97
C ASP A 10 -4.14 53.92 0.84
N ARG A 11 -3.86 54.31 -0.42
CA ARG A 11 -4.16 53.48 -1.59
C ARG A 11 -3.21 52.29 -1.67
N GLU A 12 -1.94 52.49 -1.35
CA GLU A 12 -0.91 51.45 -1.41
C GLU A 12 -1.08 50.41 -0.30
N GLN A 13 -1.37 50.86 0.94
CA GLN A 13 -1.70 49.96 2.05
C GLN A 13 -2.95 49.12 1.78
N ARG A 14 -3.99 49.69 1.17
CA ARG A 14 -5.19 48.94 0.76
C ARG A 14 -4.91 47.93 -0.36
N ARG A 15 -3.92 48.19 -1.21
CA ARG A 15 -3.50 47.27 -2.29
C ARG A 15 -2.82 46.05 -1.70
N ILE A 16 -1.84 46.25 -0.82
CA ILE A 16 -1.09 45.19 -0.14
C ILE A 16 -2.03 44.30 0.69
N ALA A 17 -2.97 44.90 1.43
CA ALA A 17 -3.93 44.15 2.24
C ALA A 17 -4.93 43.31 1.40
N ARG A 18 -5.25 43.74 0.17
CA ARG A 18 -6.07 42.97 -0.77
C ARG A 18 -5.29 41.84 -1.44
N GLU A 19 -3.98 41.99 -1.59
CA GLU A 19 -3.11 40.98 -2.20
C GLU A 19 -2.86 39.82 -1.22
N THR A 20 -2.68 40.11 0.08
CA THR A 20 -2.51 39.08 1.11
C THR A 20 -3.79 38.27 1.37
N THR A 21 -4.98 38.86 1.20
CA THR A 21 -6.25 38.12 1.33
C THR A 21 -6.57 37.25 0.12
N ARG A 22 -6.05 37.59 -1.07
CA ARG A 22 -6.26 36.81 -2.30
C ARG A 22 -5.44 35.53 -2.34
N ASP A 23 -4.35 35.46 -1.57
CA ASP A 23 -3.49 34.27 -1.52
C ASP A 23 -4.08 33.16 -0.64
N GLY A 24 -4.83 33.53 0.42
CA GLY A 24 -5.53 32.58 1.28
C GLY A 24 -6.63 31.78 0.57
N SER A 25 -7.27 32.35 -0.46
CA SER A 25 -8.34 31.67 -1.21
C SER A 25 -7.83 30.66 -2.25
N ARG A 26 -6.51 30.61 -2.50
CA ARG A 26 -5.92 29.56 -3.37
C ARG A 26 -5.79 28.23 -2.65
N ARG A 27 -5.77 28.21 -1.31
CA ARG A 27 -5.61 26.98 -0.54
C ARG A 27 -6.90 26.14 -0.50
N SER A 28 -8.07 26.77 -0.63
CA SER A 28 -9.38 26.10 -0.65
C SER A 28 -9.81 25.61 -2.03
N THR A 29 -9.26 26.16 -3.12
CA THR A 29 -9.53 25.70 -4.49
C THR A 29 -8.66 24.53 -4.93
N VAL A 30 -7.53 24.27 -4.27
CA VAL A 30 -6.67 23.10 -4.56
C VAL A 30 -7.43 21.80 -4.28
N PHE A 31 -8.13 21.70 -3.14
CA PHE A 31 -8.83 20.45 -2.78
C PHE A 31 -10.06 20.16 -3.64
N THR A 32 -10.77 21.20 -4.09
CA THR A 32 -11.97 21.05 -4.94
C THR A 32 -11.65 20.97 -6.43
N GLY A 33 -10.46 21.40 -6.87
CA GLY A 33 -9.98 21.27 -8.25
C GLY A 33 -9.40 19.89 -8.59
N VAL A 34 -8.78 19.21 -7.63
CA VAL A 34 -8.10 17.90 -7.83
C VAL A 34 -9.05 16.81 -8.33
N PHE A 35 -10.30 16.78 -7.86
CA PHE A 35 -11.29 15.80 -8.35
C PHE A 35 -11.99 16.19 -9.64
N ARG A 36 -11.93 17.47 -10.05
CA ARG A 36 -12.63 17.98 -11.24
C ARG A 36 -11.87 17.72 -12.55
N GLY A 37 -10.63 17.25 -12.47
CA GLY A 37 -9.78 16.88 -13.62
C GLY A 37 -9.36 15.40 -13.65
N ALA A 38 -9.89 14.56 -12.75
CA ALA A 38 -9.50 13.15 -12.69
C ALA A 38 -10.06 12.39 -13.91
N THR A 39 -9.18 11.92 -14.78
CA THR A 39 -9.55 11.08 -15.93
C THR A 39 -10.03 9.71 -15.42
N PRO A 40 -10.94 9.02 -16.15
CA PRO A 40 -11.38 7.67 -15.77
C PRO A 40 -10.20 6.70 -15.63
N LEU A 41 -9.15 6.90 -16.43
CA LEU A 41 -7.89 6.16 -16.31
C LEU A 41 -7.18 6.44 -14.98
N GLY A 42 -7.07 7.71 -14.57
CA GLY A 42 -6.47 8.10 -13.29
C GLY A 42 -7.22 7.51 -12.09
N ILE A 43 -8.56 7.47 -12.16
CA ILE A 43 -9.40 6.82 -11.14
C ILE A 43 -9.13 5.32 -11.10
N GLY A 44 -9.10 4.65 -12.26
CA GLY A 44 -8.82 3.22 -12.35
C GLY A 44 -7.44 2.84 -11.81
N ILE A 45 -6.40 3.61 -12.17
CA ILE A 45 -5.03 3.43 -11.65
C ILE A 45 -4.99 3.58 -10.13
N THR A 46 -5.63 4.62 -9.60
CA THR A 46 -5.69 4.88 -8.16
C THR A 46 -6.40 3.75 -7.43
N ALA A 47 -7.58 3.33 -7.92
CA ALA A 47 -8.35 2.27 -7.30
C ALA A 47 -7.57 0.94 -7.29
N ALA A 48 -6.98 0.55 -8.42
CA ALA A 48 -6.19 -0.68 -8.51
C ALA A 48 -4.97 -0.67 -7.58
N ALA A 49 -4.24 0.46 -7.49
CA ALA A 49 -3.09 0.57 -6.60
C ALA A 49 -3.50 0.66 -5.11
N LEU A 50 -4.68 1.21 -4.80
CA LEU A 50 -5.23 1.15 -3.44
C LEU A 50 -5.65 -0.27 -3.05
N VAL A 51 -6.21 -1.05 -3.98
CA VAL A 51 -6.47 -2.48 -3.74
C VAL A 51 -5.16 -3.20 -3.44
N ALA A 52 -4.08 -2.91 -4.17
CA ALA A 52 -2.75 -3.45 -3.86
C ALA A 52 -2.31 -3.11 -2.42
N ALA A 53 -2.47 -1.85 -2.00
CA ALA A 53 -2.15 -1.43 -0.63
C ALA A 53 -2.99 -2.18 0.42
N VAL A 54 -4.30 -2.37 0.19
CA VAL A 54 -5.17 -3.14 1.09
C VAL A 54 -4.73 -4.60 1.17
N LEU A 55 -4.34 -5.21 0.05
CA LEU A 55 -3.84 -6.59 0.03
C LEU A 55 -2.51 -6.73 0.80
N LEU A 56 -1.62 -5.75 0.73
CA LEU A 56 -0.39 -5.73 1.55
C LEU A 56 -0.69 -5.66 3.04
N VAL A 57 -1.68 -4.84 3.44
CA VAL A 57 -2.16 -4.82 4.83
C VAL A 57 -2.76 -6.17 5.21
N ALA A 58 -3.62 -6.73 4.36
CA ALA A 58 -4.26 -8.02 4.62
C ALA A 58 -3.23 -9.15 4.75
N THR A 59 -2.14 -9.10 3.99
CA THR A 59 -1.03 -10.05 4.07
C THR A 59 -0.40 -10.06 5.46
N GLU A 60 -0.16 -8.88 6.04
CA GLU A 60 0.46 -8.77 7.37
C GLU A 60 -0.38 -9.46 8.47
N PHE A 61 -1.70 -9.46 8.31
CA PHE A 61 -2.64 -10.11 9.24
C PHE A 61 -3.06 -11.51 8.79
N SER A 62 -2.54 -12.01 7.67
CA SER A 62 -2.88 -13.33 7.14
C SER A 62 -1.83 -14.37 7.55
N THR A 63 -2.27 -15.62 7.67
CA THR A 63 -1.40 -16.76 7.90
C THR A 63 -0.59 -17.03 6.64
N VAL A 64 0.74 -16.94 6.75
CA VAL A 64 1.67 -17.17 5.63
C VAL A 64 1.96 -18.67 5.46
N ALA A 65 1.94 -19.43 6.57
CA ALA A 65 2.08 -20.88 6.56
C ALA A 65 1.26 -21.52 7.70
N SER A 66 0.52 -22.58 7.39
CA SER A 66 -0.10 -23.49 8.35
C SER A 66 0.53 -24.87 8.17
N VAL A 67 0.98 -25.49 9.25
CA VAL A 67 1.57 -26.84 9.19
C VAL A 67 0.50 -27.88 9.52
N ASP A 68 0.20 -28.73 8.55
CA ASP A 68 -0.74 -29.84 8.71
C ASP A 68 0.04 -31.11 9.06
N VAL A 69 -0.25 -31.72 10.22
CA VAL A 69 0.46 -32.92 10.73
C VAL A 69 -0.46 -34.13 10.59
N ALA A 70 0.03 -35.17 9.93
CA ALA A 70 -0.76 -36.35 9.52
C ALA A 70 -1.37 -37.20 10.66
N SER A 71 -1.11 -36.89 11.93
CA SER A 71 -1.57 -37.64 13.10
C SER A 71 -2.53 -36.86 14.01
N GLY A 72 -3.27 -35.90 13.46
CA GLY A 72 -4.30 -35.17 14.18
C GLY A 72 -4.04 -33.67 14.12
N SER A 73 -5.05 -32.93 13.69
CA SER A 73 -5.14 -31.47 13.62
C SER A 73 -4.53 -30.78 14.84
N CYS A 74 -4.04 -29.53 14.73
CA CYS A 74 -3.53 -28.73 15.87
C CYS A 74 -4.50 -28.62 17.07
N GLU A 75 -5.79 -28.96 16.91
CA GLU A 75 -6.76 -29.17 18.01
C GLU A 75 -6.36 -30.32 18.97
N VAL A 76 -5.75 -31.40 18.47
CA VAL A 76 -5.31 -32.53 19.32
C VAL A 76 -4.02 -32.20 20.09
N ILE A 77 -3.16 -31.34 19.51
CA ILE A 77 -1.92 -30.86 20.16
C ILE A 77 -2.25 -29.82 21.24
N GLN A 78 -3.27 -28.97 21.01
CA GLN A 78 -3.78 -28.01 22.01
C GLN A 78 -4.23 -28.67 23.32
N ASP A 79 -4.80 -29.88 23.23
CA ASP A 79 -5.25 -30.64 24.40
C ASP A 79 -4.11 -31.34 25.17
N THR A 80 -2.95 -31.53 24.54
CA THR A 80 -1.87 -32.36 25.11
C THR A 80 -0.68 -31.54 25.62
N GLU A 81 -0.27 -30.47 24.91
CA GLU A 81 0.90 -29.66 25.27
C GLU A 81 0.71 -28.17 24.90
N PRO A 82 0.26 -27.30 25.84
CA PRO A 82 -0.13 -25.92 25.53
C PRO A 82 1.05 -25.00 25.15
N GLU A 83 2.29 -25.32 25.51
CA GLU A 83 3.47 -24.53 25.12
C GLU A 83 3.88 -24.71 23.65
N LEU A 84 3.38 -25.75 22.96
CA LEU A 84 3.62 -25.97 21.52
C LEU A 84 2.49 -25.42 20.63
N ALA A 85 1.32 -25.13 21.20
CA ALA A 85 0.16 -24.62 20.47
C ALA A 85 0.39 -23.22 19.87
N ASP A 86 1.17 -22.37 20.55
CA ASP A 86 1.52 -21.01 20.09
C ASP A 86 2.39 -20.99 18.81
N ARG A 87 2.84 -22.15 18.32
CA ARG A 87 3.66 -22.26 17.10
C ARG A 87 2.92 -22.84 15.89
N CYS A 88 1.63 -23.15 16.00
CA CYS A 88 0.84 -23.72 14.91
C CYS A 88 0.45 -22.68 13.84
N GLU A 89 0.29 -21.40 14.20
CA GLU A 89 0.00 -20.31 13.26
C GLU A 89 1.03 -19.20 13.40
N LEU A 90 1.93 -19.05 12.41
CA LEU A 90 2.83 -17.91 12.35
C LEU A 90 2.19 -16.84 11.46
N SER A 91 1.80 -15.72 12.06
CA SER A 91 1.21 -14.59 11.34
C SER A 91 2.27 -13.81 10.55
N GLY A 92 1.87 -13.16 9.46
CA GLY A 92 2.76 -12.27 8.68
C GLY A 92 3.42 -11.20 9.54
N PHE A 93 2.73 -10.69 10.58
CA PHE A 93 3.26 -9.68 11.50
C PHE A 93 4.47 -10.15 12.32
N GLU A 94 4.48 -11.42 12.75
CA GLU A 94 5.63 -11.98 13.48
C GLU A 94 6.84 -12.20 12.57
N ARG A 95 6.60 -12.44 11.28
CA ARG A 95 7.64 -12.66 10.27
C ARG A 95 8.23 -11.35 9.72
N ASN A 96 7.37 -10.38 9.44
CA ASN A 96 7.70 -9.16 8.71
C ASN A 96 7.77 -7.92 9.61
N GLY A 97 7.40 -8.03 10.89
CA GLY A 97 7.58 -6.99 11.90
C GLY A 97 6.79 -5.70 11.64
N GLY A 98 5.68 -5.77 10.89
CA GLY A 98 4.91 -4.61 10.47
C GLY A 98 5.44 -3.91 9.22
N ALA A 99 6.47 -4.43 8.55
CA ALA A 99 7.09 -3.75 7.42
C ALA A 99 6.11 -3.53 6.25
N LEU A 100 5.21 -4.48 5.98
CA LEU A 100 4.24 -4.34 4.88
C LEU A 100 3.22 -3.22 5.14
N LEU A 101 2.99 -2.81 6.40
CA LEU A 101 2.12 -1.67 6.70
C LEU A 101 2.73 -0.35 6.23
N LEU A 102 4.05 -0.18 6.39
CA LEU A 102 4.76 0.99 5.89
C LEU A 102 4.80 0.99 4.36
N VAL A 103 5.02 -0.18 3.75
CA VAL A 103 4.96 -0.33 2.29
C VAL A 103 3.55 -0.02 1.78
N ALA A 104 2.50 -0.51 2.43
CA ALA A 104 1.11 -0.25 2.06
C ALA A 104 0.77 1.25 2.13
N LEU A 105 1.19 1.95 3.20
CA LEU A 105 1.03 3.40 3.31
C LEU A 105 1.73 4.13 2.16
N PHE A 106 2.96 3.71 1.84
CA PHE A 106 3.73 4.30 0.76
C PHE A 106 3.10 4.03 -0.61
N VAL A 107 2.64 2.80 -0.87
CA VAL A 107 1.87 2.44 -2.06
C VAL A 107 0.60 3.29 -2.18
N GLY A 108 -0.13 3.52 -1.09
CA GLY A 108 -1.31 4.38 -1.07
C GLY A 108 -0.98 5.84 -1.44
N ALA A 109 0.10 6.39 -0.90
CA ALA A 109 0.58 7.74 -1.26
C ALA A 109 0.98 7.82 -2.74
N MET A 110 1.70 6.81 -3.25
CA MET A 110 2.09 6.75 -4.65
C MET A 110 0.91 6.48 -5.59
N ALA A 111 -0.11 5.72 -5.16
CA ALA A 111 -1.35 5.49 -5.90
C ALA A 111 -2.06 6.80 -6.20
N TRP A 112 -2.21 7.64 -5.16
CA TRP A 112 -2.77 8.98 -5.30
C TRP A 112 -1.94 9.85 -6.26
N GLY A 113 -0.63 9.84 -6.06
CA GLY A 113 0.31 10.60 -6.90
C GLY A 113 0.27 10.18 -8.36
N ALA A 114 0.28 8.88 -8.64
CA ALA A 114 0.33 8.33 -9.99
C ALA A 114 -1.01 8.45 -10.72
N GLY A 115 -2.13 8.15 -10.05
CA GLY A 115 -3.45 8.12 -10.67
C GLY A 115 -4.09 9.50 -10.76
N ILE A 116 -4.51 10.07 -9.63
CA ILE A 116 -5.16 11.40 -9.60
C ILE A 116 -4.15 12.52 -9.89
N GLY A 117 -2.94 12.44 -9.34
CA GLY A 117 -1.92 13.48 -9.48
C GLY A 117 -1.11 13.43 -10.78
N GLY A 118 -1.20 12.35 -11.56
CA GLY A 118 -0.44 12.19 -12.80
C GLY A 118 1.09 12.13 -12.64
N SER A 119 1.62 11.90 -11.45
CA SER A 119 3.06 11.93 -11.19
C SER A 119 3.78 10.71 -11.81
N ARG A 120 4.69 10.96 -12.77
CA ARG A 120 5.56 9.91 -13.34
C ARG A 120 6.53 9.32 -12.30
N PRO A 121 7.18 10.10 -11.43
CA PRO A 121 7.99 9.53 -10.34
C PRO A 121 7.21 8.59 -9.43
N ALA A 122 5.96 8.93 -9.10
CA ALA A 122 5.10 8.06 -8.30
C ALA A 122 4.78 6.75 -9.03
N ALA A 123 4.57 6.81 -10.35
CA ALA A 123 4.37 5.61 -11.17
C ALA A 123 5.60 4.71 -11.22
N VAL A 124 6.81 5.28 -11.35
CA VAL A 124 8.07 4.53 -11.27
C VAL A 124 8.21 3.87 -9.90
N ALA A 125 7.88 4.59 -8.82
CA ALA A 125 7.90 4.04 -7.47
C ALA A 125 6.95 2.85 -7.32
N LEU A 126 5.71 2.94 -7.84
CA LEU A 126 4.76 1.81 -7.82
C LEU A 126 5.30 0.58 -8.55
N VAL A 127 5.92 0.76 -9.72
CA VAL A 127 6.55 -0.36 -10.44
C VAL A 127 7.69 -0.95 -9.61
N GLY A 128 8.56 -0.11 -9.05
CA GLY A 128 9.69 -0.57 -8.23
C GLY A 128 9.24 -1.35 -6.99
N ILE A 129 8.24 -0.84 -6.27
CA ILE A 129 7.67 -1.53 -5.10
C ILE A 129 7.01 -2.83 -5.52
N GLY A 130 6.19 -2.83 -6.57
CA GLY A 130 5.51 -4.03 -7.03
C GLY A 130 6.48 -5.12 -7.48
N VAL A 131 7.59 -4.75 -8.15
CA VAL A 131 8.68 -5.68 -8.47
C VAL A 131 9.34 -6.22 -7.21
N ALA A 132 9.62 -5.36 -6.22
CA ALA A 132 10.23 -5.79 -4.97
C ALA A 132 9.33 -6.76 -4.19
N VAL A 133 8.04 -6.47 -4.06
CA VAL A 133 7.04 -7.35 -3.44
C VAL A 133 6.96 -8.67 -4.19
N LEU A 134 6.81 -8.63 -5.52
CA LEU A 134 6.70 -9.85 -6.32
C LEU A 134 7.97 -10.71 -6.24
N ALA A 135 9.15 -10.09 -6.26
CA ALA A 135 10.41 -10.79 -6.08
C ALA A 135 10.50 -11.42 -4.68
N TRP A 136 10.08 -10.69 -3.64
CA TRP A 136 10.06 -11.21 -2.27
C TRP A 136 9.15 -12.44 -2.17
N SER A 137 7.91 -12.35 -2.66
CA SER A 137 6.98 -13.48 -2.64
C SER A 137 7.49 -14.70 -3.39
N LEU A 138 8.13 -14.51 -4.55
CA LEU A 138 8.60 -15.62 -5.38
C LEU A 138 9.92 -16.25 -4.91
N PHE A 139 10.83 -15.46 -4.32
CA PHE A 139 12.17 -15.92 -3.95
C PHE A 139 12.35 -16.14 -2.45
N VAL A 140 11.50 -15.56 -1.61
CA VAL A 140 11.58 -15.68 -0.14
C VAL A 140 10.41 -16.51 0.37
N ASP A 141 9.17 -16.15 0.03
CA ASP A 141 8.00 -16.81 0.65
C ASP A 141 7.60 -18.10 -0.05
N LEU A 142 7.63 -18.16 -1.39
CA LEU A 142 7.27 -19.35 -2.16
C LEU A 142 8.16 -20.57 -1.82
N PRO A 143 9.50 -20.48 -1.72
CA PRO A 143 10.33 -21.63 -1.33
C PRO A 143 9.99 -22.21 0.05
N VAL A 144 9.53 -21.37 0.98
CA VAL A 144 9.12 -21.80 2.33
C VAL A 144 7.83 -22.63 2.29
N THR A 145 7.05 -22.54 1.22
CA THR A 145 5.84 -23.36 1.04
C THR A 145 6.13 -24.74 0.45
N ASP A 146 7.27 -24.91 -0.23
CA ASP A 146 7.74 -26.20 -0.77
C ASP A 146 8.67 -26.95 0.20
N GLU A 147 9.36 -26.23 1.09
CA GLU A 147 10.08 -26.81 2.21
C GLU A 147 9.09 -27.06 3.36
N THR A 148 9.13 -28.22 3.97
CA THR A 148 8.29 -28.59 5.14
C THR A 148 8.58 -27.76 6.42
N GLY A 149 9.31 -26.64 6.26
CA GLY A 149 9.79 -25.76 7.31
C GLY A 149 10.68 -26.50 8.32
N ALA A 150 11.04 -25.79 9.39
CA ALA A 150 11.74 -26.35 10.56
C ALA A 150 10.94 -27.47 11.30
N LEU A 151 9.70 -27.75 10.87
CA LEU A 151 8.80 -28.75 11.43
C LEU A 151 8.90 -30.10 10.71
N GLY A 152 9.31 -30.13 9.45
CA GLY A 152 9.52 -31.36 8.68
C GLY A 152 10.68 -32.24 9.15
N SER A 153 11.63 -31.68 9.90
CA SER A 153 12.69 -32.47 10.56
C SER A 153 12.22 -33.21 11.80
N SER A 154 11.09 -32.80 12.38
CA SER A 154 10.60 -33.29 13.68
C SER A 154 9.35 -34.16 13.57
N PHE A 155 8.62 -34.10 12.45
CA PHE A 155 7.39 -34.87 12.24
C PHE A 155 7.36 -35.51 10.85
N GLU A 156 7.37 -36.83 10.82
CA GLU A 156 7.27 -37.64 9.60
C GLU A 156 5.89 -37.44 8.98
N GLY A 157 5.82 -36.72 7.85
CA GLY A 157 4.58 -36.47 7.10
C GLY A 157 4.02 -35.04 7.14
N ALA A 158 4.72 -34.08 7.76
CA ALA A 158 4.32 -32.67 7.68
C ALA A 158 4.38 -32.16 6.23
N ARG A 159 3.32 -31.51 5.74
CA ARG A 159 3.31 -30.80 4.45
C ARG A 159 3.10 -29.31 4.71
N GLY A 160 4.00 -28.47 4.21
CA GLY A 160 3.78 -27.03 4.16
C GLY A 160 2.68 -26.74 3.14
N GLN A 161 1.69 -25.94 3.51
CA GLN A 161 0.66 -25.46 2.59
C GLN A 161 0.77 -23.95 2.49
N ALA A 162 0.84 -23.44 1.25
CA ALA A 162 0.86 -22.01 1.00
C ALA A 162 -0.40 -21.35 1.56
N GLY A 163 -0.23 -20.42 2.50
CA GLY A 163 -1.32 -19.63 3.05
C GLY A 163 -1.88 -18.64 2.02
N ILE A 164 -3.06 -18.08 2.31
CA ILE A 164 -3.69 -17.07 1.44
C ILE A 164 -2.87 -15.77 1.37
N GLY A 165 -1.99 -15.53 2.36
CA GLY A 165 -1.04 -14.41 2.38
C GLY A 165 -0.15 -14.36 1.13
N LEU A 166 0.40 -15.50 0.69
CA LEU A 166 1.24 -15.55 -0.53
C LEU A 166 0.47 -15.11 -1.78
N THR A 167 -0.82 -15.47 -1.87
CA THR A 167 -1.67 -15.05 -2.99
C THR A 167 -1.91 -13.54 -2.95
N PHE A 168 -2.13 -12.98 -1.76
CA PHE A 168 -2.31 -11.54 -1.60
C PHE A 168 -1.08 -10.74 -2.01
N GLU A 169 0.11 -11.18 -1.65
CA GLU A 169 1.33 -10.49 -2.05
C GLU A 169 1.57 -10.51 -3.56
N ILE A 170 1.37 -11.66 -4.21
CA ILE A 170 1.52 -11.78 -5.68
C ILE A 170 0.55 -10.84 -6.38
N VAL A 171 -0.74 -10.87 -5.98
CA VAL A 171 -1.77 -10.01 -6.56
C VAL A 171 -1.46 -8.54 -6.28
N ALA A 172 -1.02 -8.19 -5.07
CA ALA A 172 -0.62 -6.83 -4.73
C ALA A 172 0.55 -6.33 -5.59
N GLY A 173 1.60 -7.15 -5.74
CA GLY A 173 2.76 -6.83 -6.57
C GLY A 173 2.37 -6.60 -8.03
N VAL A 174 1.56 -7.50 -8.60
CA VAL A 174 1.06 -7.37 -9.98
C VAL A 174 0.21 -6.12 -10.16
N LEU A 175 -0.71 -5.83 -9.24
CA LEU A 175 -1.54 -4.63 -9.29
C LEU A 175 -0.71 -3.35 -9.20
N ALA A 176 0.30 -3.30 -8.33
CA ALA A 176 1.20 -2.15 -8.22
C ALA A 176 2.01 -1.92 -9.52
N ILE A 177 2.56 -3.00 -10.10
CA ILE A 177 3.27 -2.94 -11.40
C ILE A 177 2.32 -2.48 -12.50
N ALA A 178 1.13 -3.06 -12.61
CA ALA A 178 0.16 -2.73 -13.64
C ALA A 178 -0.29 -1.27 -13.54
N SER A 179 -0.62 -0.79 -12.34
CA SER A 179 -1.00 0.61 -12.12
C SER A 179 0.12 1.59 -12.49
N GLY A 180 1.36 1.33 -12.03
CA GLY A 180 2.51 2.16 -12.37
C GLY A 180 2.83 2.10 -13.87
N GLY A 181 2.84 0.91 -14.47
CA GLY A 181 3.09 0.69 -15.89
C GLY A 181 2.06 1.37 -16.79
N LEU A 182 0.76 1.21 -16.50
CA LEU A 182 -0.31 1.90 -17.21
C LEU A 182 -0.15 3.41 -17.13
N ARG A 183 0.24 3.94 -15.96
CA ARG A 183 0.51 5.38 -15.83
C ARG A 183 1.70 5.83 -16.68
N LEU A 184 2.77 5.05 -16.74
CA LEU A 184 3.96 5.39 -17.54
C LEU A 184 3.70 5.30 -19.05
N LEU A 185 2.80 4.42 -19.47
CA LEU A 185 2.38 4.24 -20.86
C LEU A 185 1.33 5.26 -21.31
N ALA A 186 0.54 5.79 -20.37
CA ALA A 186 -0.39 6.87 -20.64
C ALA A 186 0.39 8.08 -21.18
N ARG A 187 0.18 8.37 -22.47
CA ARG A 187 0.73 9.57 -23.11
C ARG A 187 -0.20 10.73 -22.78
N GLU A 188 0.31 11.69 -22.01
CA GLU A 188 -0.27 13.01 -21.83
C GLU A 188 0.47 14.01 -22.70
#